data_AF-A6ZXA6-F1
#
_entry.id   AF-A6ZXA6-F1
#
_cell.length_a   1.000
_cell.length_b   1.000
_cell.length_c   1.000
_cell.angle_alpha   90.00
_cell.angle_beta   90.00
_cell.angle_gamma   90.00
#
_symmetry.space_group_name_H-M   'P 1'
#
loop_
_entity.id
_entity.type
_entity.pdbx_description
1 polymer ?
#
loop_
_entity_poly.entity_id
_entity_poly.type
_entity_poly.pdbx_seq_one_letter_code
_entity_poly.pdbx_strand_id
1 'polypeptide(L)'
;MSFNTLIDWNSRIWPDPKLMESLRENAKIWGLYLTVCDDHVPLRAKHVRLHYGDGPDENRKTRNLRKNNPFWKAVTILKFKRDLDGEKQIPEFMYGEHIEVREAFLAGLIDSDGYVVKKGEGPESYKIAIQTVYSSIMDGIVHISRSLGMSATVTTRSAREEIIEGRKVQCQFTYDCNVAGGTTLQNVLSYCRSGHKTREVPPIIKREPVYFSFTDDFQGESTVYGLTIEGHKNFLLGNKIEVKSCRGCCVGEQHKISQKKNLKHCVACPRKGIKYFYKDWSGKNRVCARCYGRYKFSGHHCINCKYVPEAREVKKAKDKGEKLGITPEGLPVKGPECIKCGGILQFDAVRGPHKSCGNNAGARIC
;
A
#
# COMPACT_ATOMS: atom_id res chain seq x y z
N MET A 1 -1.68 -1.67 -33.03
CA MET A 1 -1.73 -1.33 -31.59
C MET A 1 -0.66 -2.14 -30.89
N SER A 2 0.48 -1.49 -30.74
CA SER A 2 1.69 -1.90 -30.05
C SER A 2 1.42 -2.08 -28.55
N PHE A 3 2.11 -3.05 -27.95
CA PHE A 3 2.17 -3.22 -26.50
C PHE A 3 3.11 -2.15 -25.94
N ASN A 4 2.61 -0.93 -25.75
CA ASN A 4 3.37 0.10 -25.06
C ASN A 4 2.92 0.19 -23.60
N THR A 5 3.80 -0.21 -22.69
CA THR A 5 3.83 0.27 -21.31
C THR A 5 5.24 0.82 -21.05
N LEU A 6 5.30 2.10 -20.67
CA LEU A 6 6.49 2.90 -20.35
C LEU A 6 6.40 3.19 -18.83
N ILE A 7 7.31 2.65 -18.00
CA ILE A 7 8.39 3.33 -17.21
C ILE A 7 8.19 3.01 -15.70
N ASP A 8 9.15 2.58 -14.84
CA ASP A 8 10.59 2.28 -14.93
C ASP A 8 11.10 1.76 -13.55
N TRP A 9 12.38 1.32 -13.51
CA TRP A 9 13.36 1.28 -12.40
C TRP A 9 13.71 -0.09 -11.74
N ASN A 10 14.90 -0.59 -12.10
CA ASN A 10 15.78 -1.53 -11.38
C ASN A 10 15.52 -3.06 -11.36
N SER A 11 15.02 -3.64 -12.46
CA SER A 11 15.38 -5.04 -12.77
C SER A 11 15.59 -5.23 -14.26
N ARG A 12 16.74 -5.82 -14.62
CA ARG A 12 17.10 -6.14 -16.00
C ARG A 12 16.16 -7.25 -16.50
N ILE A 13 15.05 -6.91 -17.14
CA ILE A 13 14.27 -7.90 -17.90
C ILE A 13 14.96 -8.06 -19.25
N TRP A 14 16.02 -8.87 -19.28
CA TRP A 14 16.30 -9.68 -20.47
C TRP A 14 15.06 -10.57 -20.71
N PRO A 15 14.68 -10.90 -21.96
CA PRO A 15 13.52 -11.74 -22.21
C PRO A 15 13.66 -13.04 -21.42
N ASP A 16 12.83 -13.22 -20.39
CA ASP A 16 12.89 -14.38 -19.51
C ASP A 16 12.60 -15.64 -20.35
N PRO A 17 13.60 -16.47 -20.64
CA PRO A 17 13.43 -17.60 -21.56
C PRO A 17 12.40 -18.59 -21.04
N LYS A 18 12.33 -18.75 -19.71
CA LYS A 18 11.38 -19.67 -19.05
C LYS A 18 9.95 -19.17 -19.20
N LEU A 19 9.72 -17.87 -19.09
CA LEU A 19 8.41 -17.27 -19.31
C LEU A 19 7.97 -17.46 -20.78
N MET A 20 8.88 -17.26 -21.73
CA MET A 20 8.59 -17.45 -23.16
C MET A 20 8.33 -18.91 -23.54
N GLU A 21 9.07 -19.85 -22.96
CA GLU A 21 8.86 -21.29 -23.11
C GLU A 21 7.49 -21.70 -22.56
N SER A 22 7.19 -21.31 -21.32
CA SER A 22 5.89 -21.61 -20.71
C SER A 22 4.72 -20.97 -21.46
N LEU A 23 4.90 -19.76 -22.01
CA LEU A 23 3.87 -19.14 -22.84
C LEU A 23 3.60 -19.94 -24.13
N ARG A 24 4.64 -20.55 -24.74
CA ARG A 24 4.45 -21.44 -25.90
C ARG A 24 3.73 -22.73 -25.50
N GLU A 25 4.06 -23.31 -24.36
CA GLU A 25 3.39 -24.51 -23.85
C GLU A 25 1.90 -24.24 -23.56
N ASN A 26 1.61 -23.15 -22.85
CA ASN A 26 0.23 -22.75 -22.54
C ASN A 26 -0.56 -22.39 -23.80
N ALA A 27 0.09 -21.76 -24.79
CA ALA A 27 -0.54 -21.44 -26.07
C ALA A 27 -0.97 -22.71 -26.82
N LYS A 28 -0.13 -23.76 -26.83
CA LYS A 28 -0.46 -25.04 -27.49
C LYS A 28 -1.74 -25.67 -26.95
N ILE A 29 -1.98 -25.60 -25.64
CA ILE A 29 -3.21 -26.11 -25.01
C ILE A 29 -4.47 -25.46 -25.61
N TRP A 30 -4.36 -24.20 -26.03
CA TRP A 30 -5.44 -23.42 -26.63
C TRP A 30 -5.48 -23.50 -28.17
N GLY A 31 -4.65 -24.35 -28.79
CA GLY A 31 -4.47 -24.38 -30.24
C GLY A 31 -3.90 -23.07 -30.80
N LEU A 32 -3.11 -22.36 -29.98
CA LEU A 32 -2.48 -21.10 -30.34
C LEU A 32 -0.99 -21.29 -30.62
N TYR A 33 -0.49 -20.61 -31.63
CA TYR A 33 0.94 -20.48 -31.89
C TYR A 33 1.41 -19.06 -31.68
N LEU A 34 2.67 -18.94 -31.27
CA LEU A 34 3.28 -17.70 -30.85
C LEU A 34 4.17 -17.13 -31.95
N THR A 35 4.00 -15.84 -32.27
CA THR A 35 4.97 -15.10 -33.08
C THR A 35 5.56 -13.96 -32.25
N VAL A 36 6.89 -13.85 -32.30
CA VAL A 36 7.64 -12.77 -31.65
C VAL A 36 7.91 -11.71 -32.71
N CYS A 37 7.53 -10.47 -32.44
CA CYS A 37 7.94 -9.32 -33.21
C CYS A 37 9.04 -8.61 -32.42
N ASP A 38 10.27 -8.70 -32.93
CA ASP A 38 11.37 -7.89 -32.40
C ASP A 38 11.31 -6.51 -33.07
N ASP A 39 11.26 -5.45 -32.25
CA ASP A 39 11.35 -4.08 -32.74
C ASP A 39 12.82 -3.75 -33.08
N HIS A 40 13.02 -2.82 -34.02
CA HIS A 40 14.36 -2.35 -34.43
C HIS A 40 15.18 -1.72 -33.30
N VAL A 41 14.52 -1.30 -32.22
CA VAL A 41 15.16 -0.80 -31.00
C VAL A 41 15.04 -1.89 -29.95
N PRO A 42 16.12 -2.28 -29.25
CA PRO A 42 16.03 -3.23 -28.14
C PRO A 42 15.19 -2.63 -27.01
N LEU A 43 13.89 -2.91 -27.04
CA LEU A 43 12.96 -2.58 -25.97
C LEU A 43 13.12 -3.59 -24.83
N ARG A 44 12.84 -3.16 -23.60
CA ARG A 44 12.85 -4.02 -22.39
C ARG A 44 11.74 -5.11 -22.40
N ALA A 45 10.94 -5.19 -23.46
CA ALA A 45 9.84 -6.13 -23.63
C ALA A 45 9.80 -6.64 -25.07
N LYS A 46 9.39 -7.91 -25.25
CA LYS A 46 9.12 -8.50 -26.57
C LYS A 46 7.65 -8.37 -26.91
N HIS A 47 7.34 -8.03 -28.15
CA HIS A 47 5.96 -8.05 -28.64
C HIS A 47 5.58 -9.47 -29.06
N VAL A 48 4.59 -10.03 -28.37
CA VAL A 48 4.10 -11.38 -28.63
C VAL A 48 2.71 -11.33 -29.23
N ARG A 49 2.48 -12.13 -30.28
CA ARG A 49 1.16 -12.32 -30.88
C ARG A 49 0.78 -13.79 -30.84
N LEU A 50 -0.41 -14.07 -30.30
CA LEU A 50 -0.99 -15.41 -30.20
C LEU A 50 -2.02 -15.62 -31.31
N HIS A 51 -1.71 -16.49 -32.26
CA HIS A 51 -2.55 -16.77 -33.42
C HIS A 51 -3.20 -18.13 -33.28
N TYR A 52 -4.46 -18.27 -33.69
CA TYR A 52 -5.15 -19.57 -33.67
C TYR A 52 -4.89 -20.39 -34.95
N GLY A 53 -4.51 -21.66 -34.76
CA GLY A 53 -4.21 -22.64 -35.81
C GLY A 53 -2.81 -23.27 -35.71
N ASP A 54 -2.45 -24.12 -36.68
CA ASP A 54 -1.24 -24.95 -36.65
C ASP A 54 0.03 -24.28 -37.22
N GLY A 55 0.16 -22.96 -37.07
CA GLY A 55 1.32 -22.20 -37.53
C GLY A 55 1.08 -21.40 -38.81
N PRO A 56 2.14 -20.79 -39.37
CA PRO A 56 2.03 -19.92 -40.54
C PRO A 56 1.77 -20.74 -41.81
N ASP A 57 0.51 -20.89 -42.17
CA ASP A 57 0.09 -21.35 -43.50
C ASP A 57 0.43 -20.24 -44.53
N GLU A 58 1.31 -20.52 -45.50
CA GLU A 58 1.91 -19.52 -46.41
C GLU A 58 0.87 -18.66 -47.16
N ASN A 59 -0.36 -19.16 -47.29
CA ASN A 59 -1.42 -18.56 -48.10
C ASN A 59 -2.43 -17.68 -47.33
N ARG A 60 -2.37 -17.59 -45.99
CA ARG A 60 -3.35 -16.80 -45.21
C ARG A 60 -2.77 -15.49 -44.67
N LYS A 61 -2.92 -14.41 -45.46
CA LYS A 61 -2.54 -13.03 -45.07
C LYS A 61 -3.30 -12.48 -43.86
N THR A 62 -4.50 -12.98 -43.56
CA THR A 62 -5.30 -12.57 -42.39
C THR A 62 -5.09 -13.53 -41.22
N ARG A 63 -4.12 -13.21 -40.36
CA ARG A 63 -3.77 -14.03 -39.19
C ARG A 63 -4.93 -14.01 -38.16
N ASN A 64 -5.31 -15.17 -37.62
CA ASN A 64 -6.37 -15.34 -36.59
C ASN A 64 -5.91 -14.81 -35.20
N LEU A 65 -5.51 -13.54 -35.12
CA LEU A 65 -5.06 -12.91 -33.88
C LEU A 65 -6.24 -12.53 -32.97
N ARG A 66 -7.32 -12.01 -33.57
CA ARG A 66 -8.54 -11.57 -32.84
C ARG A 66 -9.78 -12.28 -33.34
N LYS A 67 -9.95 -12.38 -34.66
CA LYS A 67 -11.05 -13.13 -35.28
C LYS A 67 -10.79 -14.63 -35.14
N ASN A 68 -11.82 -15.39 -34.75
CA ASN A 68 -11.76 -16.83 -34.55
C ASN A 68 -10.69 -17.31 -33.56
N ASN A 69 -10.22 -16.44 -32.66
CA ASN A 69 -9.22 -16.79 -31.66
C ASN A 69 -9.93 -17.14 -30.33
N PRO A 70 -9.80 -18.38 -29.81
CA PRO A 70 -10.50 -18.79 -28.58
C PRO A 70 -10.08 -17.98 -27.35
N PHE A 71 -8.81 -17.57 -27.24
CA PHE A 71 -8.35 -16.69 -26.17
C PHE A 71 -8.99 -15.31 -26.28
N TRP A 72 -9.06 -14.71 -27.48
CA TRP A 72 -9.70 -13.41 -27.65
C TRP A 72 -11.23 -13.46 -27.45
N LYS A 73 -11.86 -14.58 -27.81
CA LYS A 73 -13.26 -14.86 -27.47
C LYS A 73 -13.45 -14.90 -25.95
N ALA A 74 -12.59 -15.59 -25.21
CA ALA A 74 -12.65 -15.61 -23.75
C ALA A 74 -12.47 -14.20 -23.15
N VAL A 75 -11.47 -13.44 -23.60
CA VAL A 75 -11.23 -12.05 -23.14
C VAL A 75 -12.46 -11.16 -23.32
N THR A 76 -13.18 -11.32 -24.43
CA THR A 76 -14.36 -10.48 -24.75
C THR A 76 -15.64 -10.98 -24.07
N ILE A 77 -15.94 -12.27 -24.16
CA ILE A 77 -17.15 -12.87 -23.57
C ILE A 77 -17.12 -12.78 -22.05
N LEU A 78 -15.97 -13.07 -21.44
CA LEU A 78 -15.79 -12.97 -19.98
C LEU A 78 -15.53 -11.53 -19.53
N LYS A 79 -15.59 -10.55 -20.42
CA LYS A 79 -15.48 -9.12 -20.08
C LYS A 79 -14.15 -8.70 -19.45
N PHE A 80 -13.02 -9.33 -19.78
CA PHE A 80 -11.69 -8.80 -19.40
C PHE A 80 -11.31 -7.52 -20.17
N LYS A 81 -12.13 -7.16 -21.16
CA LYS A 81 -12.11 -5.88 -21.86
C LYS A 81 -13.51 -5.27 -21.83
N ARG A 82 -13.63 -4.00 -21.46
CA ARG A 82 -14.92 -3.29 -21.45
C ARG A 82 -15.45 -3.12 -22.86
N ASP A 83 -16.77 -3.28 -23.02
CA ASP A 83 -17.41 -3.17 -24.35
C ASP A 83 -17.41 -1.72 -24.86
N LEU A 84 -17.54 -0.73 -23.97
CA LEU A 84 -17.72 0.68 -24.32
C LEU A 84 -16.46 1.33 -24.90
N ASP A 85 -15.35 1.26 -24.16
CA ASP A 85 -14.10 1.96 -24.48
C ASP A 85 -12.93 1.02 -24.78
N GLY A 86 -13.13 -0.29 -24.57
CA GLY A 86 -12.08 -1.27 -24.74
C GLY A 86 -11.00 -1.23 -23.66
N GLU A 87 -11.22 -0.59 -22.52
CA GLU A 87 -10.27 -0.64 -21.41
C GLU A 87 -10.17 -2.03 -20.81
N LYS A 88 -9.01 -2.32 -20.22
CA LYS A 88 -8.79 -3.59 -19.50
C LYS A 88 -9.61 -3.56 -18.21
N GLN A 89 -10.13 -4.70 -17.81
CA GLN A 89 -10.76 -4.85 -16.50
C GLN A 89 -10.61 -6.28 -15.97
N ILE A 90 -10.81 -6.43 -14.66
CA ILE A 90 -10.98 -7.72 -14.02
C ILE A 90 -12.49 -7.85 -13.70
N PRO A 91 -13.20 -8.80 -14.29
CA PRO A 91 -14.63 -9.00 -14.05
C PRO A 91 -14.92 -9.39 -12.60
N GLU A 92 -16.07 -8.98 -12.07
CA GLU A 92 -16.47 -9.25 -10.67
C GLU A 92 -16.57 -10.74 -10.34
N PHE A 93 -16.95 -11.60 -11.28
CA PHE A 93 -17.02 -13.05 -11.04
C PHE A 93 -15.67 -13.63 -10.60
N MET A 94 -14.55 -13.04 -11.04
CA MET A 94 -13.20 -13.44 -10.63
C MET A 94 -12.96 -13.27 -9.13
N TYR A 95 -13.79 -12.50 -8.41
CA TYR A 95 -13.61 -12.26 -6.97
C TYR A 95 -14.05 -13.44 -6.10
N GLY A 96 -14.84 -14.35 -6.68
CA GLY A 96 -15.40 -15.54 -6.05
C GLY A 96 -15.10 -16.85 -6.79
N GLU A 97 -14.37 -16.79 -7.91
CA GLU A 97 -14.02 -17.96 -8.71
C GLU A 97 -13.18 -18.99 -7.92
N HIS A 98 -13.02 -20.20 -8.47
CA HIS A 98 -12.20 -21.25 -7.87
C HIS A 98 -10.82 -20.72 -7.44
N ILE A 99 -10.35 -21.18 -6.28
CA ILE A 99 -9.13 -20.67 -5.64
C ILE A 99 -7.94 -20.73 -6.60
N GLU A 100 -7.74 -21.87 -7.25
CA GLU A 100 -6.62 -22.09 -8.18
C GLU A 100 -6.69 -21.16 -9.40
N VAL A 101 -7.90 -20.85 -9.89
CA VAL A 101 -8.10 -19.93 -11.01
C VAL A 101 -7.67 -18.52 -10.61
N ARG A 102 -8.05 -18.08 -9.40
CA ARG A 102 -7.63 -16.79 -8.85
C ARG A 102 -6.11 -16.73 -8.62
N GLU A 103 -5.51 -17.80 -8.12
CA GLU A 103 -4.07 -17.91 -7.91
C GLU A 103 -3.30 -17.86 -9.24
N ALA A 104 -3.72 -18.65 -10.23
CA ALA A 104 -3.13 -18.67 -11.57
C ALA A 104 -3.31 -17.33 -12.31
N PHE A 105 -4.47 -16.70 -12.19
CA PHE A 105 -4.74 -15.40 -12.79
C PHE A 105 -3.83 -14.31 -12.20
N LEU A 106 -3.73 -14.25 -10.87
CA LEU A 106 -2.86 -13.30 -10.18
C LEU A 106 -1.38 -13.57 -10.51
N ALA A 107 -0.96 -14.83 -10.61
CA ALA A 107 0.37 -15.22 -11.04
C ALA A 107 0.70 -14.71 -12.45
N GLY A 108 -0.24 -14.81 -13.40
CA GLY A 108 -0.07 -14.26 -14.75
C GLY A 108 0.09 -12.74 -14.76
N LEU A 109 -0.64 -12.02 -13.91
CA LEU A 109 -0.45 -10.57 -13.72
C LEU A 109 0.93 -10.26 -13.15
N ILE A 110 1.36 -11.01 -12.11
CA ILE A 110 2.68 -10.86 -11.51
C ILE A 110 3.79 -11.13 -12.54
N ASP A 111 3.67 -12.18 -13.35
CA ASP A 111 4.62 -12.50 -14.41
C ASP A 111 4.74 -11.38 -15.44
N SER A 112 3.63 -10.75 -15.80
CA SER A 112 3.62 -9.68 -16.80
C SER A 112 4.21 -8.36 -16.29
N ASP A 113 3.76 -7.87 -15.13
CA ASP A 113 4.04 -6.49 -14.68
C ASP A 113 4.31 -6.38 -13.17
N GLY A 114 4.38 -7.52 -12.47
CA GLY A 114 4.66 -7.57 -11.04
C GLY A 114 6.15 -7.56 -10.70
N TYR A 115 6.47 -6.95 -9.57
CA TYR A 115 7.76 -7.02 -8.90
C TYR A 115 7.63 -7.78 -7.58
N VAL A 116 8.54 -8.70 -7.29
CA VAL A 116 8.49 -9.58 -6.10
C VAL A 116 9.66 -9.26 -5.17
N VAL A 117 9.37 -9.05 -3.88
CA VAL A 117 10.36 -8.82 -2.81
C VAL A 117 10.17 -9.84 -1.70
N LYS A 118 11.28 -10.40 -1.20
CA LYS A 118 11.31 -11.18 0.04
C LYS A 118 11.71 -10.24 1.18
N LYS A 119 10.88 -10.13 2.23
CA LYS A 119 11.08 -9.16 3.32
C LYS A 119 11.72 -9.73 4.60
N GLY A 120 12.08 -11.01 4.61
CA GLY A 120 12.68 -11.70 5.76
C GLY A 120 11.91 -12.97 6.12
N GLU A 121 12.16 -13.50 7.33
CA GLU A 121 11.42 -14.63 7.90
C GLU A 121 10.21 -14.10 8.71
N GLY A 122 8.99 -14.54 8.36
CA GLY A 122 7.76 -14.11 9.00
C GLY A 122 6.48 -14.36 8.17
N PRO A 123 5.28 -14.06 8.71
CA PRO A 123 3.99 -14.31 8.03
C PRO A 123 3.74 -13.40 6.82
N GLU A 124 4.49 -12.31 6.65
CA GLU A 124 4.55 -11.50 5.41
C GLU A 124 5.91 -11.67 4.72
N SER A 125 6.33 -12.92 4.51
CA SER A 125 7.63 -13.24 3.91
C SER A 125 7.78 -12.71 2.49
N TYR A 126 6.67 -12.62 1.75
CA TYR A 126 6.63 -12.13 0.39
C TYR A 126 5.79 -10.85 0.27
N LYS A 127 6.24 -9.97 -0.61
CA LYS A 127 5.51 -8.80 -1.06
C LYS A 127 5.60 -8.69 -2.56
N ILE A 128 4.49 -8.35 -3.20
CA ILE A 128 4.48 -7.96 -4.61
C ILE A 128 4.04 -6.51 -4.78
N ALA A 129 4.45 -5.91 -5.89
CA ALA A 129 3.93 -4.65 -6.38
C ALA A 129 3.54 -4.80 -7.86
N ILE A 130 2.32 -4.42 -8.22
CA ILE A 130 1.83 -4.36 -9.61
C ILE A 130 1.37 -2.92 -9.87
N GLN A 131 1.86 -2.30 -10.93
CA GLN A 131 1.49 -0.94 -11.31
C GLN A 131 0.40 -0.97 -12.38
N THR A 132 -0.58 -0.07 -12.33
CA THR A 132 -1.61 0.03 -13.37
C THR A 132 -2.13 1.45 -13.49
N VAL A 133 -2.53 1.84 -14.69
CA VAL A 133 -3.27 3.10 -14.95
C VAL A 133 -4.79 2.91 -14.84
N TYR A 134 -5.26 1.67 -14.87
CA TYR A 134 -6.69 1.34 -14.87
C TYR A 134 -7.18 1.05 -13.44
N SER A 135 -8.19 1.81 -12.99
CA SER A 135 -8.84 1.60 -11.69
C SER A 135 -9.48 0.22 -11.58
N SER A 136 -10.14 -0.26 -12.64
CA SER A 136 -10.75 -1.59 -12.72
C SER A 136 -9.76 -2.73 -12.47
N ILE A 137 -8.51 -2.58 -12.93
CA ILE A 137 -7.44 -3.55 -12.68
C ILE A 137 -6.96 -3.44 -11.23
N MET A 138 -6.84 -2.22 -10.70
CA MET A 138 -6.49 -2.00 -9.29
C MET A 138 -7.52 -2.64 -8.36
N ASP A 139 -8.81 -2.38 -8.58
CA ASP A 139 -9.91 -2.97 -7.80
C ASP A 139 -9.86 -4.49 -7.86
N GLY A 140 -9.72 -5.07 -9.07
CA GLY A 140 -9.66 -6.50 -9.22
C GLY A 140 -8.45 -7.15 -8.54
N ILE A 141 -7.26 -6.53 -8.61
CA ILE A 141 -6.08 -6.99 -7.86
C ILE A 141 -6.39 -6.99 -6.36
N VAL A 142 -6.99 -5.93 -5.82
CA VAL A 142 -7.34 -5.82 -4.40
C VAL A 142 -8.36 -6.89 -4.00
N HIS A 143 -9.44 -7.06 -4.76
CA HIS A 143 -10.50 -8.01 -4.48
C HIS A 143 -10.00 -9.46 -4.56
N ILE A 144 -9.25 -9.82 -5.60
CA ILE A 144 -8.66 -11.15 -5.74
C ILE A 144 -7.65 -11.41 -4.61
N SER A 145 -6.75 -10.47 -4.32
CA SER A 145 -5.76 -10.67 -3.25
C SER A 145 -6.43 -10.90 -1.88
N ARG A 146 -7.40 -10.06 -1.52
CA ARG A 146 -8.15 -10.20 -0.26
C ARG A 146 -8.97 -11.49 -0.23
N SER A 147 -9.54 -11.91 -1.36
CA SER A 147 -10.29 -13.17 -1.47
C SER A 147 -9.43 -14.41 -1.23
N LEU A 148 -8.11 -14.31 -1.42
CA LEU A 148 -7.13 -15.37 -1.17
C LEU A 148 -6.52 -15.30 0.23
N GLY A 149 -6.97 -14.38 1.09
CA GLY A 149 -6.43 -14.20 2.45
C GLY A 149 -5.12 -13.43 2.50
N MET A 150 -4.87 -12.52 1.54
CA MET A 150 -3.68 -11.65 1.52
C MET A 150 -4.02 -10.20 1.87
N SER A 151 -3.05 -9.47 2.42
CA SER A 151 -3.18 -8.03 2.65
C SER A 151 -2.91 -7.27 1.36
N ALA A 152 -3.73 -6.27 1.05
CA ALA A 152 -3.61 -5.46 -0.15
C ALA A 152 -3.75 -3.96 0.18
N THR A 153 -2.77 -3.19 -0.27
CA THR A 153 -2.67 -1.74 -0.09
C THR A 153 -2.42 -1.07 -1.43
N VAL A 154 -3.00 0.10 -1.66
CA VAL A 154 -2.83 0.84 -2.91
C VAL A 154 -2.25 2.20 -2.58
N THR A 155 -1.19 2.57 -3.29
CA THR A 155 -0.66 3.94 -3.29
C THR A 155 -0.81 4.52 -4.69
N THR A 156 -0.92 5.84 -4.80
CA THR A 156 -1.10 6.52 -6.10
C THR A 156 0.13 7.33 -6.45
N ARG A 157 0.47 7.39 -7.74
CA ARG A 157 1.47 8.32 -8.28
C ARG A 157 0.79 9.29 -9.23
N SER A 158 1.05 10.58 -9.00
CA SER A 158 0.54 11.64 -9.89
C SER A 158 1.21 11.57 -11.25
N ALA A 159 0.47 11.99 -12.29
CA ALA A 159 1.03 12.22 -13.61
C ALA A 159 2.18 13.24 -13.53
N ARG A 160 3.26 12.98 -14.25
CA ARG A 160 4.46 13.83 -14.26
C ARG A 160 5.22 13.68 -15.57
N GLU A 161 5.92 14.72 -15.98
CA GLU A 161 6.91 14.61 -17.03
C GLU A 161 8.23 14.09 -16.45
N GLU A 162 8.81 13.08 -17.06
CA GLU A 162 10.14 12.57 -16.74
C GLU A 162 11.02 12.51 -17.98
N ILE A 163 12.34 12.64 -17.77
CA ILE A 163 13.33 12.44 -18.83
C ILE A 163 13.93 11.05 -18.62
N ILE A 164 13.66 10.14 -19.56
CA ILE A 164 14.12 8.75 -19.49
C ILE A 164 14.90 8.43 -20.74
N GLU A 165 16.15 8.01 -20.54
CA GLU A 165 17.11 7.75 -21.62
C GLU A 165 17.20 8.96 -22.58
N GLY A 166 17.18 10.18 -22.02
CA GLY A 166 17.25 11.45 -22.77
C GLY A 166 15.96 11.88 -23.45
N ARG A 167 14.87 11.11 -23.34
CA ARG A 167 13.56 11.44 -23.95
C ARG A 167 12.60 11.97 -22.90
N LYS A 168 11.90 13.05 -23.22
CA LYS A 168 10.76 13.52 -22.41
C LYS A 168 9.60 12.55 -22.59
N VAL A 169 9.15 11.97 -21.50
CA VAL A 169 8.00 11.06 -21.47
C VAL A 169 6.98 11.59 -20.47
N GLN A 170 5.73 11.62 -20.90
CA GLN A 170 4.61 11.97 -20.04
C GLN A 170 4.14 10.71 -19.31
N CYS A 171 4.46 10.61 -18.03
CA CYS A 171 4.01 9.52 -17.16
C CYS A 171 2.58 9.79 -16.72
N GLN A 172 1.69 8.82 -16.92
CA GLN A 172 0.29 8.90 -16.51
C GLN A 172 0.14 8.74 -14.99
N PHE A 173 -1.05 9.07 -14.48
CA PHE A 173 -1.43 8.72 -13.12
C PHE A 173 -1.47 7.20 -12.97
N THR A 174 -0.88 6.66 -11.90
CA THR A 174 -0.83 5.20 -11.67
C THR A 174 -1.26 4.82 -10.26
N TYR A 175 -1.80 3.60 -10.16
CA TYR A 175 -2.03 2.87 -8.93
C TYR A 175 -0.92 1.83 -8.75
N ASP A 176 -0.26 1.88 -7.60
CA ASP A 176 0.73 0.90 -7.17
C ASP A 176 0.05 -0.08 -6.19
N CYS A 177 -0.36 -1.23 -6.70
CA CYS A 177 -1.02 -2.28 -5.94
C CYS A 177 0.02 -3.12 -5.21
N ASN A 178 0.10 -2.95 -3.89
CA ASN A 178 1.04 -3.62 -3.01
C ASN A 178 0.33 -4.75 -2.25
N VAL A 179 0.71 -6.00 -2.50
CA VAL A 179 0.11 -7.17 -1.85
C VAL A 179 1.17 -7.87 -1.00
N ALA A 180 0.83 -8.24 0.23
CA ALA A 180 1.70 -9.02 1.10
C ALA A 180 0.98 -10.27 1.62
N GLY A 181 1.76 -11.32 1.81
CA GLY A 181 1.26 -12.60 2.29
C GLY A 181 2.39 -13.58 2.60
N GLY A 182 2.04 -14.60 3.37
CA GLY A 182 2.94 -15.68 3.74
C GLY A 182 2.82 -16.83 2.76
N THR A 183 2.32 -17.97 3.22
CA THR A 183 2.15 -19.16 2.39
C THR A 183 1.09 -18.99 1.31
N THR A 184 0.11 -18.09 1.47
CA THR A 184 -0.87 -17.75 0.42
C THR A 184 -0.21 -17.09 -0.78
N LEU A 185 0.60 -16.05 -0.56
CA LEU A 185 1.33 -15.38 -1.63
C LEU A 185 2.43 -16.27 -2.19
N GLN A 186 3.12 -17.05 -1.36
CA GLN A 186 4.07 -18.05 -1.84
C GLN A 186 3.41 -19.05 -2.80
N ASN A 187 2.19 -19.51 -2.48
CA ASN A 187 1.45 -20.40 -3.35
C ASN A 187 1.10 -19.72 -4.68
N VAL A 188 0.64 -18.46 -4.69
CA VAL A 188 0.45 -17.71 -5.95
C VAL A 188 1.74 -17.62 -6.75
N LEU A 189 2.87 -17.34 -6.10
CA LEU A 189 4.17 -17.24 -6.75
C LEU A 189 4.65 -18.59 -7.30
N SER A 190 4.15 -19.73 -6.83
CA SER A 190 4.50 -21.04 -7.42
C SER A 190 3.88 -21.29 -8.80
N TYR A 191 2.80 -20.56 -9.12
CA TYR A 191 2.19 -20.56 -10.45
C TYR A 191 2.92 -19.63 -11.43
N CYS A 192 3.79 -18.74 -10.95
CA CYS A 192 4.58 -17.86 -11.80
C CYS A 192 5.62 -18.68 -12.59
N ARG A 193 5.84 -18.27 -13.84
CA ARG A 193 6.72 -18.92 -14.81
C ARG A 193 7.98 -18.11 -15.08
N SER A 194 8.01 -16.84 -14.68
CA SER A 194 9.24 -16.05 -14.69
C SER A 194 10.21 -16.59 -13.62
N GLY A 195 11.45 -16.86 -14.04
CA GLY A 195 12.48 -17.44 -13.17
C GLY A 195 12.81 -16.58 -11.94
N HIS A 196 12.64 -15.25 -12.04
CA HIS A 196 12.89 -14.34 -10.91
C HIS A 196 11.70 -14.22 -9.95
N LYS A 197 10.50 -14.60 -10.39
CA LYS A 197 9.24 -14.41 -9.64
C LYS A 197 8.73 -15.72 -9.03
N THR A 198 9.00 -16.85 -9.69
CA THR A 198 8.57 -18.18 -9.25
C THR A 198 9.12 -18.57 -7.88
N ARG A 199 8.32 -19.28 -7.08
CA ARG A 199 8.69 -19.79 -5.74
C ARG A 199 8.24 -21.24 -5.61
N GLU A 200 8.86 -21.97 -4.68
CA GLU A 200 8.42 -23.33 -4.37
C GLU A 200 7.04 -23.33 -3.71
N VAL A 201 6.25 -24.36 -4.02
CA VAL A 201 4.95 -24.59 -3.39
C VAL A 201 5.16 -24.74 -1.87
N PRO A 202 4.44 -23.97 -1.04
CA PRO A 202 4.54 -24.13 0.41
C PRO A 202 3.88 -25.45 0.85
N PRO A 203 4.39 -26.12 1.89
CA PRO A 203 3.83 -27.40 2.36
C PRO A 203 2.41 -27.25 2.91
N ILE A 204 2.08 -26.08 3.46
CA ILE A 204 0.77 -25.78 4.04
C ILE A 204 0.36 -24.35 3.64
N ILE A 205 -0.83 -24.20 3.08
CA ILE A 205 -1.40 -22.91 2.70
C ILE A 205 -2.36 -22.46 3.81
N LYS A 206 -2.02 -21.38 4.53
CA LYS A 206 -2.82 -20.85 5.65
C LYS A 206 -3.55 -19.58 5.23
N ARG A 207 -4.88 -19.63 5.14
CA ARG A 207 -5.75 -18.49 4.79
C ARG A 207 -6.42 -17.93 6.05
N GLU A 208 -5.64 -17.23 6.86
CA GLU A 208 -6.12 -16.61 8.10
C GLU A 208 -6.79 -15.23 7.83
N PRO A 209 -7.70 -14.78 8.72
CA PRO A 209 -8.27 -13.44 8.61
C PRO A 209 -7.20 -12.35 8.65
N VAL A 210 -7.34 -11.35 7.78
CA VAL A 210 -6.46 -10.18 7.77
C VAL A 210 -7.08 -9.07 8.62
N TYR A 211 -6.45 -8.76 9.75
CA TYR A 211 -6.90 -7.70 10.64
C TYR A 211 -6.51 -6.32 10.10
N PHE A 212 -7.42 -5.36 10.23
CA PHE A 212 -7.19 -3.96 9.88
C PHE A 212 -7.68 -3.03 10.99
N SER A 213 -7.15 -1.81 11.00
CA SER A 213 -7.63 -0.74 11.87
C SER A 213 -8.59 0.16 11.09
N PHE A 214 -9.62 0.66 11.76
CA PHE A 214 -10.58 1.61 11.20
C PHE A 214 -10.79 2.77 12.16
N THR A 215 -11.26 3.89 11.63
CA THR A 215 -11.79 5.02 12.38
C THR A 215 -13.31 4.98 12.30
N ASP A 216 -13.95 5.35 13.39
CA ASP A 216 -15.41 5.45 13.48
C ASP A 216 -15.76 6.92 13.74
N ASP A 217 -16.65 7.46 12.93
CA ASP A 217 -17.05 8.86 12.91
C ASP A 217 -18.57 8.95 13.07
N PHE A 218 -19.03 9.73 14.05
CA PHE A 218 -20.46 9.93 14.30
C PHE A 218 -21.13 10.65 13.12
N GLN A 219 -22.17 10.03 12.53
CA GLN A 219 -22.89 10.54 11.36
C GLN A 219 -24.29 11.13 11.67
N GLY A 220 -24.68 11.21 12.95
CA GLY A 220 -26.05 11.59 13.33
C GLY A 220 -27.05 10.44 13.23
N GLU A 221 -28.34 10.77 13.34
CA GLU A 221 -29.44 9.81 13.21
C GLU A 221 -29.67 9.46 11.73
N SER A 222 -29.85 8.18 11.44
CA SER A 222 -30.15 7.68 10.09
C SER A 222 -30.91 6.36 10.16
N THR A 223 -31.60 6.02 9.07
CA THR A 223 -32.28 4.72 8.94
C THR A 223 -31.25 3.62 8.69
N VAL A 224 -31.24 2.59 9.54
CA VAL A 224 -30.31 1.46 9.46
C VAL A 224 -31.03 0.15 9.17
N TYR A 225 -30.39 -0.72 8.39
CA TYR A 225 -30.90 -2.03 8.04
C TYR A 225 -30.01 -3.11 8.67
N GLY A 226 -30.63 -4.07 9.35
CA GLY A 226 -29.95 -5.17 10.03
C GLY A 226 -30.42 -6.52 9.51
N LEU A 227 -29.50 -7.49 9.44
CA LEU A 227 -29.82 -8.87 9.13
C LEU A 227 -29.67 -9.74 10.38
N THR A 228 -30.70 -10.51 10.67
CA THR A 228 -30.69 -11.53 11.73
C THR A 228 -30.57 -12.89 11.06
N ILE A 229 -29.51 -13.63 11.39
CA ILE A 229 -29.25 -14.97 10.87
C ILE A 229 -29.45 -15.97 12.00
N GLU A 230 -30.12 -17.08 11.72
CA GLU A 230 -30.31 -18.17 12.68
C GLU A 230 -28.96 -18.64 13.26
N GLY A 231 -28.94 -18.84 14.58
CA GLY A 231 -27.73 -19.22 15.31
C GLY A 231 -26.71 -18.08 15.50
N HIS A 232 -27.09 -16.83 15.22
CA HIS A 232 -26.24 -15.64 15.41
C HIS A 232 -24.85 -15.74 14.77
N LYS A 233 -24.78 -16.40 13.61
CA LYS A 233 -23.55 -16.55 12.83
C LYS A 233 -23.06 -15.17 12.35
N ASN A 234 -21.75 -15.06 12.20
CA ASN A 234 -21.12 -13.93 11.53
C ASN A 234 -21.24 -14.14 10.01
N PHE A 235 -21.21 -13.04 9.27
CA PHE A 235 -21.25 -13.08 7.81
C PHE A 235 -20.25 -12.11 7.20
N LEU A 236 -19.90 -12.34 5.95
CA LEU A 236 -18.98 -11.47 5.21
C LEU A 236 -19.77 -10.50 4.36
N LEU A 237 -19.43 -9.21 4.43
CA LEU A 237 -19.90 -8.21 3.48
C LEU A 237 -19.24 -8.40 2.10
N GLY A 238 -19.73 -7.72 1.06
CA GLY A 238 -19.16 -7.80 -0.30
C GLY A 238 -17.68 -7.38 -0.38
N ASN A 239 -17.23 -6.52 0.52
CA ASN A 239 -15.83 -6.13 0.69
C ASN A 239 -15.00 -7.09 1.57
N LYS A 240 -15.59 -8.23 1.96
CA LYS A 240 -15.01 -9.32 2.76
C LYS A 240 -14.74 -8.97 4.23
N ILE A 241 -15.34 -7.89 4.74
CA ILE A 241 -15.32 -7.60 6.17
C ILE A 241 -16.28 -8.57 6.87
N GLU A 242 -15.78 -9.25 7.89
CA GLU A 242 -16.60 -10.03 8.81
C GLU A 242 -17.41 -9.09 9.71
N VAL A 243 -18.72 -9.27 9.70
CA VAL A 243 -19.66 -8.54 10.57
C VAL A 243 -20.50 -9.53 11.38
N LYS A 244 -20.93 -9.06 12.54
CA LYS A 244 -21.82 -9.83 13.41
C LYS A 244 -23.26 -9.61 12.98
N SER A 245 -24.07 -10.67 13.06
CA SER A 245 -25.53 -10.55 12.96
C SER A 245 -26.08 -9.62 14.03
N CYS A 246 -27.15 -8.90 13.67
CA CYS A 246 -27.83 -8.01 14.60
C CYS A 246 -28.35 -8.80 15.79
N ARG A 247 -28.15 -8.25 16.98
CA ARG A 247 -28.64 -8.79 18.26
C ARG A 247 -29.40 -7.69 18.99
N GLY A 248 -30.05 -8.02 20.10
CA GLY A 248 -30.70 -7.02 20.96
C GLY A 248 -29.76 -5.88 21.42
N CYS A 249 -28.44 -6.11 21.44
CA CYS A 249 -27.44 -5.08 21.72
C CYS A 249 -27.25 -4.02 20.61
N CYS A 250 -27.88 -4.19 19.44
CA CYS A 250 -27.93 -3.17 18.39
C CYS A 250 -29.02 -2.12 18.66
N VAL A 251 -29.92 -2.35 19.62
CA VAL A 251 -31.01 -1.43 19.99
C VAL A 251 -30.51 -0.31 20.90
N GLY A 252 -29.39 -0.54 21.62
CA GLY A 252 -28.72 0.47 22.44
C GLY A 252 -27.38 0.89 21.83
N GLU A 253 -26.83 2.00 22.31
CA GLU A 253 -25.48 2.42 21.94
C GLU A 253 -24.49 1.30 22.29
N GLN A 254 -23.81 0.75 21.29
CA GLN A 254 -22.84 -0.31 21.54
C GLN A 254 -21.75 0.21 22.47
N HIS A 255 -21.42 -0.58 23.49
CA HIS A 255 -20.29 -0.27 24.35
C HIS A 255 -19.04 -0.16 23.48
N LYS A 256 -18.52 1.06 23.30
CA LYS A 256 -17.29 1.29 22.55
C LYS A 256 -16.23 0.40 23.17
N ILE A 257 -15.79 -0.64 22.43
CA ILE A 257 -14.78 -1.62 22.86
C ILE A 257 -13.50 -0.92 23.36
N SER A 258 -13.34 0.35 22.97
CA SER A 258 -12.42 1.28 23.60
C SER A 258 -13.20 2.53 24.03
N GLN A 259 -13.45 2.71 25.33
CA GLN A 259 -13.86 4.02 25.84
C GLN A 259 -12.74 5.06 25.75
N LYS A 260 -11.47 4.64 25.57
CA LYS A 260 -10.31 5.49 25.26
C LYS A 260 -9.19 4.64 24.65
N LYS A 261 -9.02 4.66 23.32
CA LYS A 261 -7.67 4.72 22.76
C LYS A 261 -7.42 6.19 22.61
N ASN A 262 -6.81 6.79 23.64
CA ASN A 262 -6.32 8.17 23.56
C ASN A 262 -5.66 8.32 22.19
N LEU A 263 -6.34 8.99 21.25
CA LEU A 263 -5.68 9.52 20.07
C LEU A 263 -4.51 10.28 20.65
N LYS A 264 -3.29 9.77 20.44
CA LYS A 264 -2.11 10.47 20.91
C LYS A 264 -2.19 11.80 20.16
N HIS A 265 -2.37 12.87 20.92
CA HIS A 265 -2.42 14.22 20.38
C HIS A 265 -1.08 14.86 20.69
N CYS A 266 -0.62 15.70 19.79
CA CYS A 266 0.64 16.39 19.98
C CYS A 266 0.35 17.62 20.85
N VAL A 267 1.03 17.76 21.99
CA VAL A 267 0.87 18.95 22.83
C VAL A 267 1.34 20.23 22.12
N ALA A 268 2.25 20.11 21.15
CA ALA A 268 2.86 21.24 20.46
C ALA A 268 2.18 21.64 19.13
N CYS A 269 1.24 20.84 18.61
CA CYS A 269 0.60 21.11 17.31
C CYS A 269 -0.74 20.38 17.17
N PRO A 270 -1.66 20.80 16.28
CA PRO A 270 -3.00 20.23 16.17
C PRO A 270 -3.09 18.79 15.60
N ARG A 271 -1.96 18.09 15.41
CA ARG A 271 -1.95 16.71 14.87
C ARG A 271 -2.48 15.70 15.90
N LYS A 272 -3.42 14.87 15.45
CA LYS A 272 -4.02 13.73 16.17
C LYS A 272 -3.71 12.43 15.40
N GLY A 273 -3.51 11.30 16.09
CA GLY A 273 -3.46 9.99 15.42
C GLY A 273 -2.60 8.92 16.11
N ILE A 274 -2.44 7.78 15.43
CA ILE A 274 -1.75 6.58 15.94
C ILE A 274 -0.27 6.52 15.51
N LYS A 275 0.15 7.34 14.53
CA LYS A 275 1.51 7.34 13.95
C LYS A 275 2.54 7.98 14.90
N TYR A 276 3.63 7.26 15.20
CA TYR A 276 4.77 7.58 16.09
C TYR A 276 4.68 8.89 16.92
N PHE A 277 4.43 8.72 18.22
CA PHE A 277 4.45 9.78 19.22
C PHE A 277 5.53 9.52 20.27
N TYR A 278 6.29 10.57 20.56
CA TYR A 278 7.40 10.55 21.50
C TYR A 278 7.00 11.25 22.80
N LYS A 279 7.67 10.93 23.90
CA LYS A 279 7.51 11.70 25.15
C LYS A 279 8.05 13.12 24.93
N ASP A 280 7.37 14.11 25.50
CA ASP A 280 7.88 15.48 25.55
C ASP A 280 9.01 15.59 26.60
N TRP A 281 9.59 16.78 26.70
CA TRP A 281 10.63 17.13 27.68
C TRP A 281 10.18 16.94 29.14
N SER A 282 8.89 17.09 29.44
CA SER A 282 8.35 16.82 30.78
C SER A 282 8.18 15.32 31.07
N GLY A 283 8.17 14.47 30.05
CA GLY A 283 7.88 13.04 30.14
C GLY A 283 6.40 12.70 30.38
N LYS A 284 5.56 13.70 30.67
CA LYS A 284 4.13 13.55 30.97
C LYS A 284 3.24 13.64 29.73
N ASN A 285 3.65 14.42 28.72
CA ASN A 285 2.88 14.61 27.50
C ASN A 285 3.52 13.90 26.30
N ARG A 286 2.87 14.02 25.14
CA ARG A 286 3.37 13.46 23.88
C ARG A 286 3.47 14.50 22.78
N VAL A 287 4.47 14.33 21.93
CA VAL A 287 4.68 15.12 20.71
C VAL A 287 4.73 14.21 19.49
N CYS A 288 4.19 14.67 18.37
CA CYS A 288 4.29 13.94 17.11
C CYS A 288 5.73 13.89 16.60
N ALA A 289 6.05 12.93 15.72
CA ALA A 289 7.39 12.78 15.13
C ALA A 289 8.00 14.09 14.56
N ARG A 290 7.17 14.96 13.97
CA ARG A 290 7.64 16.26 13.44
C ARG A 290 8.08 17.20 14.55
N CYS A 291 7.25 17.39 15.57
CA CYS A 291 7.57 18.23 16.71
C CYS A 291 8.73 17.65 17.52
N TYR A 292 8.81 16.32 17.65
CA TYR A 292 9.96 15.66 18.25
C TYR A 292 11.26 15.90 17.47
N GLY A 293 11.22 15.78 16.14
CA GLY A 293 12.35 16.12 15.28
C GLY A 293 12.79 17.57 15.47
N ARG A 294 11.86 18.52 15.42
CA ARG A 294 12.15 19.94 15.69
C ARG A 294 12.83 20.12 17.04
N TYR A 295 12.30 19.52 18.10
CA TYR A 295 12.83 19.61 19.46
C TYR A 295 14.23 18.99 19.56
N LYS A 296 14.47 17.83 18.91
CA LYS A 296 15.78 17.18 18.86
C LYS A 296 16.85 18.09 18.26
N PHE A 297 16.50 18.92 17.27
CA PHE A 297 17.45 19.81 16.60
C PHE A 297 17.54 21.20 17.22
N SER A 298 16.41 21.82 17.56
CA SER A 298 16.38 23.16 18.15
C SER A 298 16.75 23.14 19.63
N GLY A 299 16.36 22.10 20.36
CA GLY A 299 16.46 22.03 21.82
C GLY A 299 15.58 23.05 22.55
N HIS A 300 14.69 23.75 21.84
CA HIS A 300 13.84 24.79 22.43
C HIS A 300 12.38 24.38 22.41
N HIS A 301 11.63 24.85 23.40
CA HIS A 301 10.18 24.77 23.45
C HIS A 301 9.59 26.01 24.13
N CYS A 302 8.36 26.38 23.82
CA CYS A 302 7.68 27.49 24.50
C CYS A 302 7.10 27.02 25.83
N ILE A 303 7.41 27.73 26.90
CA ILE A 303 6.92 27.40 28.25
C ILE A 303 5.38 27.53 28.31
N ASN A 304 4.82 28.54 27.63
CA ASN A 304 3.40 28.87 27.68
C ASN A 304 2.57 27.97 26.74
N CYS A 305 2.73 28.10 25.41
CA CYS A 305 1.90 27.38 24.44
C CYS A 305 2.41 25.99 24.03
N LYS A 306 3.51 25.51 24.64
CA LYS A 306 4.16 24.23 24.33
C LYS A 306 4.61 24.06 22.87
N TYR A 307 4.65 25.14 22.09
CA TYR A 307 5.14 25.13 20.71
C TYR A 307 6.62 24.75 20.64
N VAL A 308 6.98 23.96 19.63
CA VAL A 308 8.38 23.59 19.36
C VAL A 308 8.86 24.30 18.08
N PRO A 309 9.74 25.30 18.20
CA PRO A 309 10.28 26.02 17.05
C PRO A 309 11.31 25.20 16.27
N GLU A 310 11.47 25.56 15.00
CA GLU A 310 12.59 25.11 14.17
C GLU A 310 13.88 25.88 14.51
N ALA A 311 15.04 25.29 14.23
CA ALA A 311 16.33 25.93 14.51
C ALA A 311 16.48 27.32 13.86
N ARG A 312 15.90 27.50 12.66
CA ARG A 312 15.88 28.80 11.97
C ARG A 312 15.00 29.83 12.70
N GLU A 313 13.89 29.41 13.29
CA GLU A 313 13.00 30.28 14.07
C GLU A 313 13.69 30.71 15.38
N VAL A 314 14.41 29.79 16.03
CA VAL A 314 15.22 30.11 17.22
C VAL A 314 16.32 31.11 16.89
N LYS A 315 17.02 30.94 15.77
CA LYS A 315 18.07 31.89 15.33
C LYS A 315 17.48 33.30 15.19
N LYS A 316 16.38 33.45 14.45
CA LYS A 316 15.67 34.72 14.29
C LYS A 316 15.21 35.33 15.63
N ALA A 317 14.77 34.49 16.57
CA ALA A 317 14.34 34.97 17.89
C ALA A 317 15.52 35.44 18.75
N LYS A 318 16.69 34.78 18.65
CA LYS A 318 17.92 35.21 19.30
C LYS A 318 18.46 36.52 18.72
N ASP A 319 18.39 36.68 17.40
CA ASP A 319 18.81 37.92 16.71
C ASP A 319 17.96 39.13 17.14
N LYS A 320 16.70 38.92 17.57
CA LYS A 320 15.81 39.96 18.12
C LYS A 320 16.07 40.31 19.58
N GLY A 321 16.93 39.55 20.28
CA GLY A 321 17.21 39.71 21.70
C GLY A 321 16.28 38.93 22.62
N GLU A 322 16.71 38.76 23.87
CA GLU A 322 15.99 38.04 24.91
C GLU A 322 15.00 38.96 25.65
N LYS A 323 13.81 38.44 25.97
CA LYS A 323 12.81 39.12 26.79
C LYS A 323 12.70 38.43 28.15
N LEU A 324 12.28 39.21 29.15
CA LEU A 324 11.83 38.67 30.43
C LEU A 324 10.35 38.27 30.28
N GLY A 325 10.03 37.04 30.68
CA GLY A 325 8.66 36.57 30.77
C GLY A 325 8.44 35.79 32.05
N ILE A 326 7.19 35.38 32.27
CA ILE A 326 6.77 34.70 33.49
C ILE A 326 6.35 33.27 33.13
N THR A 327 6.79 32.26 33.89
CA THR A 327 6.32 30.88 33.71
C THR A 327 4.87 30.72 34.19
N PRO A 328 4.19 29.63 33.81
CA PRO A 328 2.89 29.29 34.38
C PRO A 328 2.89 29.16 35.91
N GLU A 329 4.04 28.90 36.55
CA GLU A 329 4.20 28.88 38.01
C GLU A 329 4.57 30.24 38.62
N GLY A 330 4.58 31.32 37.85
CA GLY A 330 4.84 32.68 38.34
C GLY A 330 6.31 33.07 38.45
N LEU A 331 7.24 32.25 37.94
CA LEU A 331 8.68 32.52 38.04
C LEU A 331 9.18 33.37 36.85
N PRO A 332 10.04 34.38 37.08
CA PRO A 332 10.63 35.15 35.99
C PRO A 332 11.69 34.32 35.26
N VAL A 333 11.55 34.19 33.94
CA VAL A 333 12.49 33.49 33.06
C VAL A 333 12.87 34.39 31.89
N LYS A 334 14.17 34.42 31.58
CA LYS A 334 14.73 35.18 30.46
C LYS A 334 14.99 34.25 29.28
N GLY A 335 14.60 34.67 28.08
CA GLY A 335 14.93 33.93 26.87
C GLY A 335 14.34 34.52 25.59
N PRO A 336 14.57 33.87 24.44
CA PRO A 336 14.03 34.33 23.15
C PRO A 336 12.50 34.25 23.12
N GLU A 337 11.87 35.19 22.41
CA GLU A 337 10.41 35.26 22.29
C GLU A 337 9.83 34.20 21.34
N CYS A 338 8.72 33.59 21.73
CA CYS A 338 7.98 32.62 20.95
C CYS A 338 7.13 33.32 19.89
N ILE A 339 7.34 32.94 18.63
CA ILE A 339 6.61 33.48 17.48
C ILE A 339 5.08 33.23 17.52
N LYS A 340 4.61 32.24 18.28
CA LYS A 340 3.19 31.86 18.31
C LYS A 340 2.36 32.61 19.34
N CYS A 341 2.90 32.82 20.53
CA CYS A 341 2.12 33.37 21.64
C CYS A 341 2.84 34.50 22.40
N GLY A 342 4.01 34.96 21.92
CA GLY A 342 4.80 35.98 22.62
C GLY A 342 5.44 35.52 23.94
N GLY A 343 5.23 34.26 24.35
CA GLY A 343 5.86 33.69 25.55
C GLY A 343 7.36 33.42 25.38
N ILE A 344 8.03 32.90 26.40
CA ILE A 344 9.47 32.63 26.35
C ILE A 344 9.77 31.21 25.83
N LEU A 345 10.82 31.10 25.00
CA LEU A 345 11.41 29.84 24.56
C LEU A 345 12.47 29.39 25.56
N GLN A 346 12.26 28.25 26.19
CA GLN A 346 13.22 27.60 27.09
C GLN A 346 14.12 26.66 26.31
N PHE A 347 15.41 26.66 26.63
CA PHE A 347 16.39 25.73 26.10
C PHE A 347 16.66 24.60 27.09
N ASP A 348 16.53 23.35 26.62
CA ASP A 348 16.82 22.16 27.41
C ASP A 348 18.19 21.60 27.02
N ALA A 349 19.16 21.68 27.94
CA ALA A 349 20.52 21.19 27.71
C ALA A 349 20.57 19.67 27.50
N VAL A 350 19.71 18.92 28.22
CA VAL A 350 19.55 17.47 28.05
C VAL A 350 18.23 17.19 27.33
N ARG A 351 18.32 16.61 26.13
CA ARG A 351 17.16 16.36 25.27
C ARG A 351 16.51 15.02 25.60
N GLY A 352 15.25 15.06 26.02
CA GLY A 352 14.46 13.88 26.34
C GLY A 352 13.77 14.03 27.69
N PRO A 353 12.94 13.07 28.12
CA PRO A 353 12.36 13.10 29.45
C PRO A 353 13.48 13.05 30.49
N HIS A 354 13.46 13.94 31.48
CA HIS A 354 14.32 13.84 32.65
C HIS A 354 14.15 12.44 33.27
N LYS A 355 15.19 11.61 33.21
CA LYS A 355 15.27 10.44 34.10
C LYS A 355 15.48 11.01 35.49
N SER A 356 14.42 11.12 36.27
CA SER A 356 14.58 11.25 37.72
C SER A 356 15.37 10.02 38.17
N CYS A 357 16.63 10.18 38.56
CA CYS A 357 17.35 9.17 39.31
C CYS A 357 16.58 8.97 40.61
N GLY A 358 15.65 8.02 40.62
CA GLY A 358 15.26 7.39 41.87
C GLY A 358 16.51 6.72 42.42
N ASN A 359 16.85 7.02 43.67
CA ASN A 359 17.86 6.29 44.42
C ASN A 359 17.54 4.80 44.36
N ASN A 360 18.18 4.09 43.43
CA ASN A 360 18.36 2.66 43.47
C ASN A 360 19.78 2.42 42.96
N ALA A 361 20.66 2.18 43.93
CA ALA A 361 21.98 1.62 43.71
C ALA A 361 21.83 0.39 42.82
N GLY A 362 22.51 0.40 41.68
CA GLY A 362 22.37 -0.64 40.67
C GLY A 362 23.06 -0.22 39.40
N ALA A 363 24.38 -0.18 39.45
CA ALA A 363 25.25 0.03 38.31
C ALA A 363 24.82 -0.82 37.11
N ARG A 364 24.82 -0.21 35.92
CA ARG A 364 25.31 -0.85 34.69
C ARG A 364 25.68 0.22 33.67
N ILE A 365 26.98 0.27 33.45
CA ILE A 365 27.72 1.00 32.43
C ILE A 365 27.34 0.42 31.06
N CYS A 366 27.08 1.30 30.10
CA CYS A 366 27.29 1.12 28.66
C CYS A 366 27.75 2.47 28.11
#